data_AF-A0A2N9L4N6-F1
#
_entry.id   AF-A0A2N9L4N6-F1
#
_cell.length_a   1.000
_cell.length_b   1.000
_cell.length_c   1.000
_cell.angle_alpha   90.00
_cell.angle_beta   90.00
_cell.angle_gamma   90.00
#
_symmetry.space_group_name_H-M   'P 1'
#
loop_
_entity.id
_entity.type
_entity.pdbx_description
1 polymer ?
#
loop_
_entity_poly.entity_id
_entity_poly.type
_entity_poly.pdbx_seq_one_letter_code
_entity_poly.pdbx_strand_id
1 'polypeptide(L)'
;MPAATGIDYVLDKLRWMRAEHIWPNGLRYLWTDAFGVVLLVSLYRTLAKIEFLDEAERVVAEVDRVLGRPRGIRIGEEPDRDGQYFHYLAMWLYALAVIGRHIPRYREKGIDIVHQIHDAFLVPGHGVIWKMKEDLSGPYPGYGLGALDAFDGYLSYRMLDEQTLSREIADMRKLIDRSAPSLVITQDLGIGMMLWMTQFFPEEHWARLQRKRCLVTLDHMWRQEGYFCREPDLPRTKFAFTNYGVSIGLQAADAMPERVERLNEFFESYRSGDEYDRAAITHVMACSSHFPGYLIWHYA
;
A
#
# COMPACT_ATOMS: atom_id res chain seq x y z
N MET A 1 13.14 -8.04 -22.21
CA MET A 1 12.86 -9.04 -21.16
C MET A 1 13.22 -8.45 -19.79
N PRO A 2 12.37 -7.60 -19.20
CA PRO A 2 12.63 -6.96 -17.90
C PRO A 2 12.28 -7.84 -16.68
N ALA A 3 11.37 -8.81 -16.86
CA ALA A 3 10.79 -9.57 -15.75
C ALA A 3 11.75 -10.56 -15.06
N ALA A 4 12.68 -11.16 -15.80
CA ALA A 4 13.66 -12.08 -15.21
C ALA A 4 14.60 -11.34 -14.23
N THR A 5 15.06 -10.15 -14.61
CA THR A 5 15.96 -9.32 -13.81
C THR A 5 15.31 -8.83 -12.51
N GLY A 6 14.01 -8.48 -12.56
CA GLY A 6 13.26 -8.04 -11.38
C GLY A 6 13.07 -9.15 -10.34
N ILE A 7 12.82 -10.38 -10.78
CA ILE A 7 12.64 -11.52 -9.87
C ILE A 7 13.95 -11.86 -9.15
N ASP A 8 15.07 -11.91 -9.88
CA ASP A 8 16.37 -12.22 -9.27
C ASP A 8 16.72 -11.20 -8.18
N TYR A 9 16.52 -9.90 -8.47
CA TYR A 9 16.66 -8.83 -7.49
C TYR A 9 15.84 -9.08 -6.22
N VAL A 10 14.55 -9.40 -6.38
CA VAL A 10 13.66 -9.66 -5.24
C VAL A 10 14.12 -10.86 -4.43
N LEU A 11 14.52 -11.95 -5.09
CA LEU A 11 14.99 -13.16 -4.40
C LEU A 11 16.27 -12.90 -3.61
N ASP A 12 17.21 -12.12 -4.15
CA ASP A 12 18.41 -11.67 -3.45
C ASP A 12 18.06 -10.79 -2.24
N LYS A 13 17.17 -9.80 -2.43
CA LYS A 13 16.77 -8.87 -1.37
C LYS A 13 16.04 -9.59 -0.23
N LEU A 14 15.14 -10.54 -0.54
CA LEU A 14 14.46 -11.37 0.46
C LEU A 14 15.45 -12.25 1.24
N ARG A 15 16.44 -12.88 0.57
CA ARG A 15 17.49 -13.64 1.25
C ARG A 15 18.27 -12.75 2.23
N TRP A 16 18.68 -11.57 1.78
CA TRP A 16 19.39 -10.61 2.62
C TRP A 16 18.56 -10.13 3.81
N MET A 17 17.30 -9.71 3.60
CA MET A 17 16.41 -9.27 4.69
C MET A 17 16.20 -10.36 5.74
N ARG A 18 16.10 -11.63 5.34
CA ARG A 18 15.97 -12.76 6.25
C ARG A 18 17.24 -12.98 7.08
N ALA A 19 18.40 -12.96 6.42
CA ALA A 19 19.71 -13.15 7.08
C ALA A 19 20.01 -12.03 8.08
N GLU A 20 19.59 -10.80 7.76
CA GLU A 20 19.77 -9.62 8.62
C GLU A 20 18.64 -9.42 9.63
N HIS A 21 17.70 -10.36 9.74
CA HIS A 21 16.54 -10.28 10.64
C HIS A 21 15.67 -9.01 10.46
N ILE A 22 15.59 -8.49 9.22
CA ILE A 22 14.81 -7.29 8.87
C ILE A 22 13.33 -7.67 8.63
N TRP A 23 13.08 -8.59 7.70
CA TRP A 23 11.74 -9.06 7.36
C TRP A 23 11.80 -10.48 6.78
N PRO A 24 10.84 -11.37 7.09
CA PRO A 24 9.71 -11.21 8.02
C PRO A 24 10.09 -11.46 9.49
N ASN A 25 11.37 -11.48 9.83
CA ASN A 25 11.85 -11.81 11.18
C ASN A 25 11.99 -10.62 12.15
N GLY A 26 11.81 -9.38 11.66
CA GLY A 26 11.85 -8.17 12.48
C GLY A 26 10.47 -7.79 13.03
N LEU A 27 10.40 -6.62 13.68
CA LEU A 27 9.15 -6.07 14.23
C LEU A 27 8.07 -5.91 13.14
N ARG A 28 6.84 -6.32 13.46
CA ARG A 28 5.67 -6.25 12.58
C ARG A 28 5.27 -4.80 12.36
N TYR A 29 4.93 -4.51 11.12
CA TYR A 29 4.45 -3.20 10.70
C TYR A 29 3.46 -3.39 9.56
N LEU A 30 2.19 -3.07 9.82
CA LEU A 30 1.06 -3.53 9.01
C LEU A 30 1.20 -3.17 7.52
N TRP A 31 1.67 -1.94 7.22
CA TRP A 31 1.94 -1.52 5.85
C TRP A 31 2.99 -2.40 5.17
N THR A 32 4.10 -2.68 5.86
CA THR A 32 5.18 -3.52 5.33
C THR A 32 4.70 -4.95 5.11
N ASP A 33 3.96 -5.49 6.08
CA ASP A 33 3.45 -6.86 5.99
C ASP A 33 2.40 -7.01 4.89
N ALA A 34 1.54 -6.00 4.66
CA ALA A 34 0.59 -6.01 3.55
C ALA A 34 1.30 -6.10 2.18
N PHE A 35 2.29 -5.24 1.93
CA PHE A 35 3.09 -5.32 0.70
C PHE A 35 3.87 -6.63 0.61
N GLY A 36 4.41 -7.12 1.72
CA GLY A 36 5.12 -8.39 1.79
C GLY A 36 4.25 -9.59 1.43
N VAL A 37 3.00 -9.65 1.91
CA VAL A 37 2.04 -10.69 1.52
C VAL A 37 1.74 -10.63 0.03
N VAL A 38 1.47 -9.44 -0.52
CA VAL A 38 1.23 -9.27 -1.97
C VAL A 38 2.44 -9.72 -2.79
N LEU A 39 3.66 -9.36 -2.36
CA LEU A 39 4.91 -9.75 -3.01
C LEU A 39 5.09 -11.28 -3.01
N LEU A 40 4.91 -11.93 -1.87
CA LEU A 40 5.06 -13.39 -1.73
C LEU A 40 4.04 -14.15 -2.59
N VAL A 41 2.78 -13.74 -2.57
CA VAL A 41 1.74 -14.36 -3.42
C VAL A 41 2.03 -14.13 -4.91
N SER A 42 2.63 -12.99 -5.26
CA SER A 42 3.10 -12.71 -6.63
C SER A 42 4.23 -13.64 -7.05
N LEU A 43 5.20 -13.89 -6.17
CA LEU A 43 6.29 -14.84 -6.42
C LEU A 43 5.76 -16.27 -6.57
N TYR A 44 4.83 -16.69 -5.70
CA TYR A 44 4.15 -17.98 -5.83
C TYR A 44 3.52 -18.13 -7.23
N ARG A 45 2.75 -17.13 -7.67
CA ARG A 45 2.05 -17.17 -8.96
C ARG A 45 2.99 -17.27 -10.14
N THR A 46 4.14 -16.59 -10.08
CA THR A 46 5.10 -16.52 -11.18
C THR A 46 6.04 -17.71 -11.22
N LEU A 47 6.48 -18.18 -10.05
CA LEU A 47 7.49 -19.25 -9.94
C LEU A 47 6.89 -20.64 -9.69
N ALA A 48 5.59 -20.71 -9.40
CA ALA A 48 4.87 -21.94 -9.03
C ALA A 48 5.51 -22.68 -7.83
N LYS A 49 6.15 -21.94 -6.92
CA LYS A 49 6.81 -22.49 -5.73
C LYS A 49 5.96 -22.25 -4.49
N ILE A 50 5.39 -23.33 -3.95
CA ILE A 50 4.43 -23.29 -2.82
C ILE A 50 5.02 -22.62 -1.57
N GLU A 51 6.34 -22.69 -1.38
CA GLU A 51 7.05 -22.10 -0.24
C GLU A 51 6.75 -20.60 -0.03
N PHE A 52 6.50 -19.84 -1.10
CA PHE A 52 6.13 -18.42 -1.00
C PHE A 52 4.69 -18.22 -0.51
N LEU A 53 3.78 -19.12 -0.89
CA LEU A 53 2.40 -19.08 -0.40
C LEU A 53 2.36 -19.45 1.09
N ASP A 54 3.09 -20.50 1.49
CA ASP A 54 3.25 -20.88 2.90
C ASP A 54 3.85 -19.74 3.74
N GLU A 55 4.81 -19.00 3.18
CA GLU A 55 5.38 -17.83 3.85
C GLU A 55 4.39 -16.68 3.97
N ALA A 56 3.54 -16.45 2.96
CA ALA A 56 2.49 -15.44 3.03
C ALA A 56 1.48 -15.78 4.14
N GLU A 57 1.07 -17.05 4.27
CA GLU A 57 0.22 -17.49 5.38
C GLU A 57 0.87 -17.30 6.75
N ARG A 58 2.18 -17.58 6.87
CA ARG A 58 2.93 -17.31 8.10
C ARG A 58 2.95 -15.83 8.46
N VAL A 59 3.12 -14.92 7.48
CA VAL A 59 3.05 -13.47 7.73
C VAL A 59 1.66 -13.08 8.23
N VAL A 60 0.59 -13.60 7.62
CA VAL A 60 -0.79 -13.35 8.10
C VAL A 60 -0.98 -13.82 9.53
N ALA A 61 -0.52 -15.04 9.86
CA ALA A 61 -0.62 -15.58 11.21
C ALA A 61 0.14 -14.72 12.24
N GLU A 62 1.32 -14.20 11.88
CA GLU A 62 2.09 -13.33 12.77
C GLU A 62 1.47 -11.95 12.94
N VAL A 63 0.89 -11.37 11.87
CA VAL A 63 0.10 -10.13 11.98
C VAL A 63 -1.09 -10.33 12.92
N ASP A 64 -1.80 -11.45 12.81
CA ASP A 64 -2.91 -11.77 13.72
C ASP A 64 -2.45 -11.89 15.17
N ARG A 65 -1.36 -12.62 15.41
CA ARG A 65 -0.81 -12.88 16.75
C ARG A 65 -0.33 -11.60 17.43
N VAL A 66 0.32 -10.72 16.67
CA VAL A 66 1.08 -9.58 17.21
C VAL A 66 0.29 -8.29 17.13
N LEU A 67 -0.31 -8.01 15.97
CA LEU A 67 -0.99 -6.76 15.68
C LEU A 67 -2.51 -6.85 15.82
N GLY A 68 -3.07 -8.07 15.85
CA GLY A 68 -4.50 -8.29 15.99
C GLY A 68 -5.08 -7.65 17.25
N ARG A 69 -6.30 -7.12 17.12
CA ARG A 69 -7.10 -6.58 18.23
C ARG A 69 -8.46 -7.25 18.24
N PRO A 70 -9.24 -7.14 19.34
CA PRO A 70 -10.61 -7.68 19.37
C PRO A 70 -11.46 -7.18 18.19
N ARG A 71 -11.17 -5.97 17.72
CA ARG A 71 -11.68 -5.40 16.47
C ARG A 71 -10.52 -4.79 15.71
N GLY A 72 -10.30 -5.20 14.47
CA GLY A 72 -9.27 -4.63 13.60
C GLY A 72 -7.83 -4.98 14.00
N ILE A 73 -6.88 -4.17 13.52
CA ILE A 73 -5.43 -4.46 13.57
C ILE A 73 -4.68 -3.16 13.85
N ARG A 74 -3.71 -3.19 14.77
CA ARG A 74 -2.90 -2.01 15.09
C ARG A 74 -1.83 -1.71 14.02
N ILE A 75 -1.25 -0.51 14.07
CA ILE A 75 -0.26 -0.05 13.09
C ILE A 75 1.03 -0.91 13.07
N GLY A 76 1.69 -1.14 14.20
CA GLY A 76 2.96 -1.90 14.25
C GLY A 76 3.46 -2.12 15.67
N GLU A 77 4.49 -2.93 15.90
CA GLU A 77 4.93 -3.28 17.27
C GLU A 77 5.60 -2.16 18.04
N GLU A 78 6.26 -1.22 17.35
CA GLU A 78 6.98 -0.14 18.02
C GLU A 78 6.05 0.76 18.86
N PRO A 79 6.56 1.37 19.94
CA PRO A 79 5.73 2.11 20.91
C PRO A 79 4.91 3.25 20.30
N ASP A 80 5.45 3.92 19.27
CA ASP A 80 4.81 5.02 18.55
C ASP A 80 3.90 4.56 17.39
N ARG A 81 3.89 3.25 17.11
CA ARG A 81 3.05 2.58 16.10
C ARG A 81 1.80 1.96 16.72
N ASP A 82 1.22 2.68 17.66
CA ASP A 82 -0.03 2.34 18.32
C ASP A 82 -1.25 2.80 17.50
N GLY A 83 -2.44 2.44 17.98
CA GLY A 83 -3.70 2.78 17.31
C GLY A 83 -3.91 1.98 16.03
N GLN A 84 -4.97 2.34 15.30
CA GLN A 84 -5.32 1.74 14.02
C GLN A 84 -5.37 2.84 12.95
N TYR A 85 -4.67 2.64 11.83
CA TYR A 85 -4.63 3.58 10.72
C TYR A 85 -5.41 2.99 9.53
N PHE A 86 -6.47 3.68 9.11
CA PHE A 86 -7.35 3.22 8.03
C PHE A 86 -6.61 2.91 6.74
N HIS A 87 -5.70 3.78 6.29
CA HIS A 87 -4.90 3.55 5.09
C HIS A 87 -4.13 2.22 5.13
N TYR A 88 -3.61 1.85 6.30
CA TYR A 88 -2.85 0.60 6.47
C TYR A 88 -3.76 -0.61 6.55
N LEU A 89 -4.91 -0.47 7.20
CA LEU A 89 -5.97 -1.47 7.18
C LEU A 89 -6.45 -1.74 5.76
N ALA A 90 -6.68 -0.70 4.95
CA ALA A 90 -7.12 -0.86 3.57
C ALA A 90 -6.09 -1.60 2.69
N MET A 91 -4.80 -1.30 2.84
CA MET A 91 -3.75 -2.06 2.14
C MET A 91 -3.67 -3.51 2.62
N TRP A 92 -3.87 -3.76 3.93
CA TRP A 92 -3.96 -5.11 4.47
C TRP A 92 -5.17 -5.89 3.93
N LEU A 93 -6.34 -5.25 3.83
CA LEU A 93 -7.54 -5.84 3.23
C LEU A 93 -7.31 -6.21 1.76
N TYR A 94 -6.60 -5.35 1.01
CA TYR A 94 -6.16 -5.69 -0.34
C TYR A 94 -5.22 -6.91 -0.37
N ALA A 95 -4.26 -6.99 0.56
CA ALA A 95 -3.38 -8.16 0.68
C ALA A 95 -4.15 -9.46 0.98
N LEU A 96 -5.17 -9.38 1.84
CA LEU A 96 -6.09 -10.49 2.13
C LEU A 96 -6.92 -10.91 0.91
N ALA A 97 -7.37 -9.95 0.10
CA ALA A 97 -8.03 -10.24 -1.17
C ALA A 97 -7.09 -10.97 -2.14
N VAL A 98 -5.81 -10.55 -2.22
CA VAL A 98 -4.80 -11.16 -3.09
C VAL A 98 -4.49 -12.61 -2.70
N ILE A 99 -4.18 -12.89 -1.44
CA ILE A 99 -3.97 -14.28 -0.97
C ILE A 99 -5.27 -15.09 -1.04
N GLY A 100 -6.42 -14.45 -0.83
CA GLY A 100 -7.76 -15.02 -0.93
C GLY A 100 -8.09 -15.64 -2.30
N ARG A 101 -7.42 -15.21 -3.37
CA ARG A 101 -7.52 -15.83 -4.70
C ARG A 101 -7.04 -17.27 -4.73
N HIS A 102 -6.10 -17.63 -3.86
CA HIS A 102 -5.52 -18.96 -3.77
C HIS A 102 -6.05 -19.73 -2.57
N ILE A 103 -6.37 -19.02 -1.48
CA ILE A 103 -6.83 -19.60 -0.22
C ILE A 103 -8.08 -18.82 0.25
N PRO A 104 -9.30 -19.24 -0.14
CA PRO A 104 -10.54 -18.45 -0.01
C PRO A 104 -10.85 -17.90 1.38
N ARG A 105 -10.49 -18.61 2.46
CA ARG A 105 -10.72 -18.16 3.84
C ARG A 105 -10.13 -16.78 4.17
N TYR A 106 -9.11 -16.32 3.44
CA TYR A 106 -8.53 -15.00 3.69
C TYR A 106 -9.38 -13.86 3.11
N ARG A 107 -10.19 -14.12 2.07
CA ARG A 107 -11.21 -13.18 1.60
C ARG A 107 -12.30 -13.01 2.67
N GLU A 108 -12.78 -14.13 3.23
CA GLU A 108 -13.76 -14.12 4.33
C GLU A 108 -13.22 -13.36 5.56
N LYS A 109 -11.98 -13.62 5.95
CA LYS A 109 -11.28 -12.87 7.00
C LYS A 109 -11.24 -11.36 6.72
N GLY A 110 -10.98 -10.96 5.48
CA GLY A 110 -10.98 -9.55 5.09
C GLY A 110 -12.36 -8.91 5.27
N ILE A 111 -13.42 -9.58 4.84
CA ILE A 111 -14.81 -9.14 5.02
C ILE A 111 -15.13 -8.97 6.52
N ASP A 112 -14.73 -9.94 7.35
CA ASP A 112 -14.94 -9.86 8.81
C ASP A 112 -14.24 -8.64 9.43
N ILE A 113 -13.01 -8.33 8.98
CA ILE A 113 -12.30 -7.13 9.44
C ILE A 113 -13.04 -5.86 9.01
N VAL A 114 -13.55 -5.79 7.77
CA VAL A 114 -14.33 -4.63 7.30
C VAL A 114 -15.53 -4.36 8.22
N HIS A 115 -16.30 -5.40 8.55
CA HIS A 115 -17.44 -5.27 9.47
C HIS A 115 -17.03 -4.81 10.88
N GLN A 116 -15.84 -5.15 11.35
CA GLN A 116 -15.34 -4.71 12.66
C GLN A 116 -14.96 -3.23 12.69
N ILE A 117 -14.42 -2.70 11.59
CA ILE A 117 -13.76 -1.39 11.56
C ILE A 117 -14.60 -0.29 10.89
N HIS A 118 -15.40 -0.59 9.86
CA HIS A 118 -15.94 0.42 8.95
C HIS A 118 -16.66 1.56 9.68
N ASP A 119 -17.65 1.22 10.52
CA ASP A 119 -18.48 2.22 11.19
C ASP A 119 -17.71 3.05 12.22
N ALA A 120 -16.61 2.55 12.77
CA ALA A 120 -15.80 3.30 13.72
C ALA A 120 -14.96 4.38 13.02
N PHE A 121 -14.54 4.11 11.79
CA PHE A 121 -13.71 5.01 10.99
C PHE A 121 -14.54 6.00 10.16
N LEU A 122 -15.76 5.62 9.76
CA LEU A 122 -16.63 6.44 8.93
C LEU A 122 -17.21 7.63 9.71
N VAL A 123 -17.09 8.84 9.15
CA VAL A 123 -17.90 10.00 9.53
C VAL A 123 -18.88 10.28 8.38
N PRO A 124 -20.16 9.86 8.50
CA PRO A 124 -21.11 9.87 7.40
C PRO A 124 -21.17 11.21 6.68
N GLY A 125 -20.91 11.19 5.37
CA GLY A 125 -20.91 12.36 4.51
C GLY A 125 -19.69 13.29 4.66
N HIS A 126 -18.86 13.16 5.69
CA HIS A 126 -17.72 14.05 5.93
C HIS A 126 -16.38 13.45 5.52
N GLY A 127 -16.13 12.17 5.80
CA GLY A 127 -14.87 11.51 5.45
C GLY A 127 -14.62 10.26 6.28
N VAL A 128 -13.36 9.82 6.26
CA VAL A 128 -12.86 8.71 7.07
C VAL A 128 -11.84 9.27 8.05
N ILE A 129 -12.00 8.99 9.35
CA ILE A 129 -11.00 9.35 10.37
C ILE A 129 -9.72 8.60 10.04
N TRP A 130 -8.57 9.26 9.97
CA TRP A 130 -7.38 8.53 9.53
C TRP A 130 -6.83 7.61 10.62
N LYS A 131 -6.78 8.03 11.89
CA LYS A 131 -6.25 7.21 12.99
C LYS A 131 -7.24 7.09 14.15
N MET A 132 -7.48 5.85 14.57
CA MET A 132 -8.32 5.47 15.71
C MET A 132 -7.48 4.89 16.85
N LYS A 133 -8.03 4.89 18.07
CA LYS A 133 -7.47 4.11 19.19
C LYS A 133 -7.50 2.61 18.88
N GLU A 134 -6.64 1.83 19.54
CA GLU A 134 -6.53 0.38 19.29
C GLU A 134 -7.82 -0.40 19.53
N ASP A 135 -8.67 0.06 20.45
CA ASP A 135 -9.97 -0.54 20.78
C ASP A 135 -11.14 0.03 19.95
N LEU A 136 -10.85 0.97 19.05
CA LEU A 136 -11.85 1.72 18.26
C LEU A 136 -12.88 2.49 19.09
N SER A 137 -12.57 2.82 20.36
CA SER A 137 -13.45 3.62 21.23
C SER A 137 -13.61 5.08 20.80
N GLY A 138 -12.73 5.56 19.91
CA GLY A 138 -12.82 6.88 19.32
C GLY A 138 -11.57 7.28 18.52
N PRO A 139 -11.59 8.49 17.92
CA PRO A 139 -10.45 9.04 17.21
C PRO A 139 -9.21 9.11 18.09
N TYR A 140 -8.06 8.85 17.49
CA TYR A 140 -6.80 9.07 18.17
C TYR A 140 -6.52 10.58 18.27
N PRO A 141 -6.09 11.12 19.43
CA PRO A 141 -5.92 12.57 19.60
C PRO A 141 -4.97 13.21 18.57
N GLY A 142 -5.34 14.40 18.09
CA GLY A 142 -4.52 15.17 17.14
C GLY A 142 -4.69 14.79 15.67
N TYR A 143 -5.62 13.90 15.35
CA TYR A 143 -5.83 13.37 14.01
C TYR A 143 -7.23 13.67 13.47
N GLY A 144 -7.31 13.93 12.15
CA GLY A 144 -8.51 14.37 11.44
C GLY A 144 -9.02 13.36 10.43
N LEU A 145 -9.42 13.83 9.26
CA LEU A 145 -9.88 12.98 8.15
C LEU A 145 -8.75 12.70 7.16
N GLY A 146 -8.63 11.46 6.70
CA GLY A 146 -7.65 11.10 5.68
C GLY A 146 -8.13 11.47 4.29
N ALA A 147 -7.20 12.02 3.48
CA ALA A 147 -7.52 12.51 2.14
C ALA A 147 -7.72 11.38 1.12
N LEU A 148 -7.04 10.25 1.30
CA LEU A 148 -7.06 9.09 0.39
C LEU A 148 -7.90 7.93 0.91
N ASP A 149 -8.17 7.90 2.22
CA ASP A 149 -8.78 6.77 2.92
C ASP A 149 -10.10 6.28 2.28
N ALA A 150 -10.94 7.19 1.77
CA ALA A 150 -12.16 6.79 1.06
C ALA A 150 -11.88 6.00 -0.23
N PHE A 151 -10.82 6.35 -0.97
CA PHE A 151 -10.36 5.65 -2.16
C PHE A 151 -9.75 4.30 -1.82
N ASP A 152 -8.93 4.24 -0.76
CA ASP A 152 -8.33 2.98 -0.30
C ASP A 152 -9.40 1.98 0.15
N GLY A 153 -10.41 2.45 0.90
CA GLY A 153 -11.57 1.66 1.31
C GLY A 153 -12.39 1.20 0.11
N TYR A 154 -12.71 2.10 -0.83
CA TYR A 154 -13.45 1.75 -2.04
C TYR A 154 -12.76 0.65 -2.86
N LEU A 155 -11.45 0.77 -3.07
CA LEU A 155 -10.68 -0.26 -3.75
C LEU A 155 -10.70 -1.58 -2.97
N SER A 156 -10.21 -1.57 -1.74
CA SER A 156 -10.00 -2.80 -0.96
C SER A 156 -11.30 -3.58 -0.72
N TYR A 157 -12.42 -2.90 -0.46
CA TYR A 157 -13.71 -3.55 -0.28
C TYR A 157 -14.22 -4.22 -1.57
N ARG A 158 -14.05 -3.57 -2.72
CA ARG A 158 -14.42 -4.17 -4.03
C ARG A 158 -13.55 -5.37 -4.39
N MET A 159 -12.28 -5.36 -4.01
CA MET A 159 -11.39 -6.51 -4.21
C MET A 159 -11.74 -7.67 -3.28
N LEU A 160 -12.32 -7.38 -2.11
CA LEU A 160 -12.82 -8.38 -1.18
C LEU A 160 -14.14 -8.98 -1.64
N ASP A 161 -15.25 -8.23 -1.74
CA ASP A 161 -16.55 -8.73 -2.22
C ASP A 161 -17.52 -7.56 -2.45
N GLU A 162 -17.95 -7.33 -3.70
CA GLU A 162 -18.87 -6.21 -4.00
C GLU A 162 -20.30 -6.41 -3.48
N GLN A 163 -20.76 -7.65 -3.36
CA GLN A 163 -22.13 -7.93 -2.96
C GLN A 163 -22.25 -7.84 -1.44
N THR A 164 -21.38 -8.52 -0.71
CA THR A 164 -21.38 -8.55 0.76
C THR A 164 -21.06 -7.17 1.35
N LEU A 165 -20.13 -6.42 0.75
CA LEU A 165 -19.72 -5.10 1.25
C LEU A 165 -20.41 -3.92 0.53
N SER A 166 -21.55 -4.17 -0.11
CA SER A 166 -22.24 -3.19 -0.95
C SER A 166 -22.59 -1.88 -0.21
N ARG A 167 -22.92 -1.95 1.08
CA ARG A 167 -23.18 -0.76 1.92
C ARG A 167 -21.91 0.05 2.11
N GLU A 168 -20.84 -0.59 2.55
CA GLU A 168 -19.56 0.02 2.86
C GLU A 168 -18.93 0.64 1.60
N ILE A 169 -19.04 -0.04 0.46
CA ILE A 169 -18.61 0.47 -0.85
C ILE A 169 -19.41 1.71 -1.25
N ALA A 170 -20.74 1.69 -1.06
CA ALA A 170 -21.58 2.84 -1.37
C ALA A 170 -21.25 4.06 -0.51
N ASP A 171 -20.89 3.87 0.76
CA ASP A 171 -20.48 4.95 1.64
C ASP A 171 -19.12 5.55 1.23
N MET A 172 -18.14 4.70 0.89
CA MET A 172 -16.86 5.16 0.34
C MET A 172 -17.05 5.91 -0.99
N ARG A 173 -17.93 5.43 -1.86
CA ARG A 173 -18.23 6.07 -3.14
C ARG A 173 -18.80 7.48 -2.97
N LYS A 174 -19.74 7.69 -2.05
CA LYS A 174 -20.29 9.03 -1.75
C LYS A 174 -19.20 10.00 -1.30
N LEU A 175 -18.25 9.54 -0.49
CA LEU A 175 -17.12 10.35 -0.02
C LEU A 175 -16.15 10.70 -1.16
N ILE A 176 -15.90 9.76 -2.07
CA ILE A 176 -15.10 10.01 -3.28
C ILE A 176 -15.78 11.05 -4.17
N ASP A 177 -17.07 10.88 -4.49
CA ASP A 177 -17.79 11.80 -5.37
C ASP A 177 -17.79 13.24 -4.81
N ARG A 178 -17.82 13.39 -3.48
CA ARG A 178 -17.71 14.69 -2.81
C ARG A 178 -16.31 15.28 -2.84
N SER A 179 -15.28 14.47 -2.58
CA SER A 179 -13.91 14.95 -2.33
C SER A 179 -13.03 15.02 -3.58
N ALA A 180 -13.24 14.13 -4.56
CA ALA A 180 -12.38 14.01 -5.75
C ALA A 180 -12.25 15.31 -6.57
N PRO A 181 -13.30 16.14 -6.77
CA PRO A 181 -13.19 17.36 -7.57
C PRO A 181 -12.16 18.36 -7.02
N SER A 182 -12.09 18.51 -5.70
CA SER A 182 -11.20 19.46 -5.02
C SER A 182 -9.91 18.84 -4.47
N LEU A 183 -9.80 17.51 -4.44
CA LEU A 183 -8.61 16.83 -3.94
C LEU A 183 -7.37 17.12 -4.79
N VAL A 184 -6.36 17.68 -4.13
CA VAL A 184 -5.00 17.89 -4.64
C VAL A 184 -4.04 17.11 -3.75
N ILE A 185 -3.21 16.27 -4.37
CA ILE A 185 -2.21 15.45 -3.67
C ILE A 185 -0.83 15.94 -4.12
N THR A 186 0.00 16.33 -3.16
CA THR A 186 1.33 16.89 -3.41
C THR A 186 2.45 16.02 -2.86
N GLN A 187 2.16 15.06 -1.99
CA GLN A 187 3.17 14.20 -1.38
C GLN A 187 3.40 12.92 -2.17
N ASP A 188 4.67 12.59 -2.39
CA ASP A 188 5.17 11.47 -3.20
C ASP A 188 4.40 10.14 -3.00
N LEU A 189 4.39 9.56 -1.80
CA LEU A 189 3.72 8.28 -1.55
C LEU A 189 2.23 8.36 -1.83
N GLY A 190 1.57 9.45 -1.44
CA GLY A 190 0.15 9.66 -1.70
C GLY A 190 -0.15 9.72 -3.21
N ILE A 191 0.70 10.38 -3.98
CA ILE A 191 0.56 10.42 -5.44
C ILE A 191 0.76 9.03 -6.05
N GLY A 192 1.79 8.30 -5.59
CA GLY A 192 2.03 6.91 -6.03
C GLY A 192 0.84 5.99 -5.77
N MET A 193 0.28 6.04 -4.55
CA MET A 193 -0.87 5.22 -4.17
C MET A 193 -2.16 5.63 -4.89
N MET A 194 -2.42 6.92 -5.05
CA MET A 194 -3.56 7.38 -5.85
C MET A 194 -3.43 6.91 -7.31
N LEU A 195 -2.25 7.07 -7.92
CA LEU A 195 -2.02 6.66 -9.30
C LEU A 195 -2.19 5.13 -9.46
N TRP A 196 -1.67 4.35 -8.51
CA TRP A 196 -1.89 2.90 -8.42
C TRP A 196 -3.38 2.55 -8.35
N MET A 197 -4.18 3.24 -7.52
CA MET A 197 -5.62 2.98 -7.41
C MET A 197 -6.38 3.30 -8.70
N THR A 198 -5.95 4.29 -9.49
CA THR A 198 -6.66 4.67 -10.72
C THR A 198 -6.72 3.56 -11.77
N GLN A 199 -5.79 2.59 -11.73
CA GLN A 199 -5.75 1.49 -12.69
C GLN A 199 -6.95 0.55 -12.58
N PHE A 200 -7.54 0.43 -11.39
CA PHE A 200 -8.63 -0.52 -11.14
C PHE A 200 -9.97 -0.02 -11.68
N PHE A 201 -10.10 1.30 -11.86
CA PHE A 201 -11.35 1.95 -12.24
C PHE A 201 -11.13 2.99 -13.35
N PRO A 202 -10.49 2.64 -14.48
CA PRO A 202 -9.99 3.60 -15.46
C PRO A 202 -11.09 4.46 -16.10
N GLU A 203 -12.33 3.97 -16.11
CA GLU A 203 -13.49 4.66 -16.67
C GLU A 203 -14.12 5.67 -15.70
N GLU A 204 -13.90 5.51 -14.39
CA GLU A 204 -14.51 6.37 -13.38
C GLU A 204 -13.95 7.79 -13.46
N HIS A 205 -14.83 8.78 -13.26
CA HIS A 205 -14.47 10.19 -13.43
C HIS A 205 -13.34 10.61 -12.49
N TRP A 206 -13.40 10.19 -11.21
CA TRP A 206 -12.37 10.51 -10.23
C TRP A 206 -11.01 9.92 -10.63
N ALA A 207 -10.98 8.70 -11.18
CA ALA A 207 -9.75 8.02 -11.57
C ALA A 207 -9.07 8.76 -12.73
N ARG A 208 -9.83 9.13 -13.77
CA ARG A 208 -9.31 9.95 -14.88
C ARG A 208 -8.79 11.30 -14.42
N LEU A 209 -9.54 11.96 -13.53
CA LEU A 209 -9.16 13.26 -12.96
C LEU A 209 -7.85 13.16 -12.15
N GLN A 210 -7.79 12.22 -11.21
CA GLN A 210 -6.65 12.07 -10.32
C GLN A 210 -5.42 11.55 -11.06
N ARG A 211 -5.56 10.63 -12.01
CA ARG A 211 -4.47 10.18 -12.88
C ARG A 211 -3.79 11.35 -13.58
N LYS A 212 -4.58 12.23 -14.21
CA LYS A 212 -4.05 13.43 -14.89
C LYS A 212 -3.32 14.35 -13.91
N ARG A 213 -3.92 14.65 -12.75
CA ARG A 213 -3.33 15.54 -11.74
C ARG A 213 -2.03 14.97 -11.18
N CYS A 214 -2.03 13.69 -10.79
CA CYS A 214 -0.87 12.98 -10.27
C CYS A 214 0.32 13.04 -11.23
N LEU A 215 0.11 12.73 -12.52
CA LEU A 215 1.19 12.75 -13.52
C LEU A 215 1.78 14.15 -13.71
N VAL A 216 0.96 15.21 -13.70
CA VAL A 216 1.43 16.60 -13.77
C VAL A 216 2.26 16.95 -12.53
N THR A 217 1.78 16.60 -11.33
CA THR A 217 2.51 16.90 -10.09
C THR A 217 3.84 16.13 -10.03
N LEU A 218 3.87 14.87 -10.44
CA LEU A 218 5.12 14.08 -10.52
C LEU A 218 6.13 14.69 -11.49
N ASP A 219 5.67 15.28 -12.60
CA ASP A 219 6.55 15.98 -13.52
C ASP A 219 7.28 17.15 -12.87
N HIS A 220 6.58 17.93 -12.04
CA HIS A 220 7.20 19.00 -11.26
C HIS A 220 8.12 18.49 -10.14
N MET A 221 7.83 17.33 -9.56
CA MET A 221 8.62 16.73 -8.48
C MET A 221 9.89 16.01 -8.96
N TRP A 222 9.97 15.66 -10.24
CA TRP A 222 11.10 14.93 -10.81
C TRP A 222 12.41 15.71 -10.68
N ARG A 223 13.43 15.08 -10.10
CA ARG A 223 14.79 15.62 -9.96
C ARG A 223 15.72 14.91 -10.93
N GLN A 224 16.59 15.68 -11.58
CA GLN A 224 17.46 15.17 -12.65
C GLN A 224 18.51 14.18 -12.15
N GLU A 225 18.73 14.11 -10.85
CA GLU A 225 19.55 13.11 -10.18
C GLU A 225 18.93 11.70 -10.23
N GLY A 226 17.61 11.59 -10.47
CA GLY A 226 16.93 10.30 -10.61
C GLY A 226 15.93 9.98 -9.49
N TYR A 227 15.32 10.97 -8.84
CA TYR A 227 14.31 10.73 -7.80
C TYR A 227 13.16 11.74 -7.85
N PHE A 228 12.05 11.47 -7.18
CA PHE A 228 11.00 12.44 -6.90
C PHE A 228 11.19 13.02 -5.50
N CYS A 229 11.16 14.35 -5.40
CA CYS A 229 11.18 15.01 -4.09
C CYS A 229 9.89 14.74 -3.30
N ARG A 230 9.89 15.04 -2.00
CA ARG A 230 8.77 14.72 -1.09
C ARG A 230 7.47 15.38 -1.53
N GLU A 231 7.55 16.64 -1.92
CA GLU A 231 6.47 17.47 -2.47
C GLU A 231 7.10 18.62 -3.27
N PRO A 232 6.34 19.32 -4.15
CA PRO A 232 6.91 20.34 -5.05
C PRO A 232 7.74 21.42 -4.35
N ASP A 233 7.32 21.83 -3.15
CA ASP A 233 7.97 22.91 -2.38
C ASP A 233 9.13 22.42 -1.50
N LEU A 234 9.40 21.11 -1.46
CA LEU A 234 10.50 20.49 -0.71
C LEU A 234 11.46 19.73 -1.64
N PRO A 235 12.13 20.42 -2.61
CA PRO A 235 12.85 19.78 -3.71
C PRO A 235 14.04 18.92 -3.31
N ARG A 236 14.53 19.03 -2.06
CA ARG A 236 15.69 18.28 -1.54
C ARG A 236 15.30 17.12 -0.61
N THR A 237 14.07 17.12 -0.11
CA THR A 237 13.56 16.07 0.78
C THR A 237 13.13 14.88 -0.05
N LYS A 238 13.51 13.66 0.35
CA LYS A 238 13.17 12.42 -0.33
C LYS A 238 13.26 11.26 0.65
N PHE A 239 12.46 10.22 0.41
CA PHE A 239 12.55 8.96 1.11
C PHE A 239 12.47 7.83 0.09
N ALA A 240 13.25 6.77 0.31
CA ALA A 240 13.33 5.65 -0.64
C ALA A 240 11.98 4.93 -0.77
N PHE A 241 11.36 4.56 0.36
CA PHE A 241 10.09 3.82 0.36
C PHE A 241 8.94 4.59 -0.31
N THR A 242 8.90 5.92 -0.17
CA THR A 242 7.86 6.75 -0.79
C THR A 242 8.05 6.86 -2.30
N ASN A 243 9.30 6.96 -2.75
CA ASN A 243 9.68 6.92 -4.15
C ASN A 243 9.37 5.57 -4.81
N TYR A 244 9.59 4.46 -4.11
CA TYR A 244 9.14 3.15 -4.59
C TYR A 244 7.61 3.08 -4.69
N GLY A 245 6.86 3.76 -3.81
CA GLY A 245 5.42 3.95 -3.97
C GLY A 245 5.05 4.72 -5.25
N VAL A 246 5.79 5.77 -5.60
CA VAL A 246 5.65 6.48 -6.88
C VAL A 246 5.93 5.56 -8.06
N SER A 247 7.00 4.75 -7.99
CA SER A 247 7.35 3.77 -9.02
C SER A 247 6.21 2.79 -9.28
N ILE A 248 5.61 2.22 -8.22
CA ILE A 248 4.46 1.30 -8.35
C ILE A 248 3.29 2.01 -9.05
N GLY A 249 2.98 3.25 -8.66
CA GLY A 249 1.94 4.04 -9.31
C GLY A 249 2.22 4.33 -10.79
N LEU A 250 3.45 4.70 -11.13
CA LEU A 250 3.87 4.95 -12.52
C LEU A 250 3.78 3.70 -13.39
N GLN A 251 4.20 2.55 -12.85
CA GLN A 251 4.08 1.25 -13.53
C GLN A 251 2.61 0.85 -13.71
N ALA A 252 1.78 1.00 -12.67
CA ALA A 252 0.33 0.77 -12.74
C ALA A 252 -0.35 1.65 -13.81
N ALA A 253 0.18 2.86 -14.01
CA ALA A 253 -0.31 3.78 -15.01
C ALA A 253 0.33 3.59 -16.39
N ASP A 254 1.28 2.69 -16.59
CA ASP A 254 2.08 2.60 -17.81
C ASP A 254 2.64 3.98 -18.24
N ALA A 255 3.26 4.68 -17.27
CA ALA A 255 3.70 6.06 -17.43
C ALA A 255 5.16 6.24 -16.99
N MET A 256 5.90 7.06 -17.75
CA MET A 256 7.27 7.48 -17.42
C MET A 256 8.24 6.31 -17.10
N PRO A 257 8.34 5.25 -17.93
CA PRO A 257 9.15 4.07 -17.62
C PRO A 257 10.64 4.40 -17.39
N GLU A 258 11.19 5.37 -18.13
CA GLU A 258 12.58 5.83 -17.91
C GLU A 258 12.79 6.43 -16.51
N ARG A 259 11.77 7.07 -15.92
CA ARG A 259 11.88 7.62 -14.56
C ARG A 259 11.81 6.52 -13.51
N VAL A 260 11.07 5.44 -13.77
CA VAL A 260 11.04 4.25 -12.92
C VAL A 260 12.41 3.58 -12.87
N GLU A 261 13.05 3.38 -14.02
CA GLU A 261 14.39 2.80 -14.11
C GLU A 261 15.42 3.64 -13.36
N ARG A 262 15.48 4.95 -13.64
CA ARG A 262 16.41 5.87 -12.99
C ARG A 262 16.17 6.01 -11.49
N LEU A 263 14.92 5.90 -11.04
CA LEU A 263 14.56 5.88 -9.63
C LEU A 263 15.11 4.65 -8.92
N ASN A 264 14.90 3.47 -9.50
CA ASN A 264 15.44 2.24 -8.94
C ASN A 264 16.98 2.31 -8.88
N GLU A 265 17.64 2.74 -9.95
CA GLU A 265 19.11 2.92 -9.99
C GLU A 265 19.61 3.90 -8.91
N PHE A 266 18.93 5.04 -8.73
CA PHE A 266 19.30 6.03 -7.73
C PHE A 266 19.27 5.43 -6.32
N PHE A 267 18.20 4.71 -5.97
CA PHE A 267 18.00 4.20 -4.62
C PHE A 267 18.77 2.91 -4.29
N GLU A 268 19.44 2.27 -5.25
CA GLU A 268 20.38 1.17 -4.97
C GLU A 268 21.58 1.64 -4.16
N SER A 269 22.15 2.79 -4.52
CA SER A 269 23.34 3.34 -3.88
C SER A 269 23.05 4.40 -2.82
N TYR A 270 21.86 5.01 -2.87
CA TYR A 270 21.46 6.02 -1.89
C TYR A 270 21.40 5.45 -0.47
N ARG A 271 21.86 6.24 0.50
CA ARG A 271 21.70 5.98 1.93
C ARG A 271 21.15 7.23 2.60
N SER A 272 20.11 7.09 3.42
CA SER A 272 19.54 8.20 4.19
C SER A 272 20.41 8.60 5.37
N GLY A 273 21.20 7.66 5.91
CA GLY A 273 22.00 7.85 7.12
C GLY A 273 21.17 7.78 8.40
N ASP A 274 19.93 7.28 8.31
CA ASP A 274 19.00 7.09 9.43
C ASP A 274 18.40 5.68 9.44
N GLU A 275 17.38 5.45 10.26
CA GLU A 275 16.74 4.14 10.42
C GLU A 275 16.15 3.56 9.11
N TYR A 276 15.79 4.40 8.13
CA TYR A 276 15.18 3.95 6.88
C TYR A 276 16.12 3.13 6.00
N ASP A 277 17.43 3.21 6.21
CA ASP A 277 18.43 2.38 5.53
C ASP A 277 18.27 0.90 5.90
N ARG A 278 17.74 0.59 7.09
CA ARG A 278 17.49 -0.79 7.56
C ARG A 278 16.01 -1.10 7.79
N ALA A 279 15.12 -0.12 7.76
CA ALA A 279 13.70 -0.34 7.96
C ALA A 279 13.12 -1.28 6.89
N ALA A 280 12.37 -2.29 7.33
CA ALA A 280 11.77 -3.29 6.45
C ALA A 280 10.89 -2.67 5.34
N ILE A 281 10.18 -1.58 5.66
CA ILE A 281 9.33 -0.87 4.69
C ILE A 281 10.10 -0.46 3.43
N THR A 282 11.33 0.04 3.56
CA THR A 282 12.15 0.48 2.44
C THR A 282 12.44 -0.67 1.49
N HIS A 283 12.83 -1.82 2.04
CA HIS A 283 13.31 -2.96 1.25
C HIS A 283 12.18 -3.79 0.66
N VAL A 284 11.05 -3.92 1.37
CA VAL A 284 9.83 -4.55 0.83
C VAL A 284 9.21 -3.70 -0.28
N MET A 285 9.18 -2.36 -0.12
CA MET A 285 8.74 -1.45 -1.17
C MET A 285 9.70 -1.47 -2.38
N ALA A 286 11.02 -1.57 -2.16
CA ALA A 286 11.99 -1.76 -3.24
C ALA A 286 11.67 -3.03 -4.05
N CYS A 287 11.43 -4.15 -3.38
CA CYS A 287 11.04 -5.39 -4.06
C CYS A 287 9.76 -5.20 -4.90
N SER A 288 8.78 -4.49 -4.35
CA SER A 288 7.51 -4.19 -5.04
C SER A 288 7.70 -3.22 -6.22
N SER A 289 8.72 -2.36 -6.19
CA SER A 289 9.09 -1.52 -7.34
C SER A 289 9.73 -2.34 -8.47
N HIS A 290 10.62 -3.28 -8.13
CA HIS A 290 11.31 -4.13 -9.12
C HIS A 290 10.43 -5.26 -9.66
N PHE A 291 9.48 -5.74 -8.87
CA PHE A 291 8.52 -6.78 -9.24
C PHE A 291 7.16 -6.48 -8.59
N PRO A 292 6.33 -5.63 -9.24
CA PRO A 292 5.04 -5.22 -8.67
C PRO A 292 4.01 -6.35 -8.61
N GLY A 293 4.12 -7.37 -9.47
CA GLY A 293 3.28 -8.57 -9.39
C GLY A 293 1.78 -8.24 -9.34
N TYR A 294 1.08 -8.77 -8.33
CA TYR A 294 -0.35 -8.55 -8.13
C TYR A 294 -0.74 -7.08 -7.92
N LEU A 295 0.18 -6.17 -7.58
CA LEU A 295 -0.11 -4.74 -7.49
C LEU A 295 -0.52 -4.14 -8.85
N ILE A 296 -0.02 -4.68 -9.97
CA ILE A 296 -0.38 -4.21 -11.32
C ILE A 296 -0.97 -5.33 -12.20
N TRP A 297 -1.19 -6.51 -11.64
CA TRP A 297 -1.72 -7.63 -12.40
C TRP A 297 -3.22 -7.42 -12.61
N HIS A 298 -3.62 -7.26 -13.87
CA HIS A 298 -5.01 -7.05 -14.24
C HIS A 298 -5.88 -8.22 -13.77
N TYR A 299 -6.97 -7.87 -13.08
CA TYR A 299 -8.05 -8.77 -12.70
C TYR A 299 -8.73 -9.25 -14.00
N ALA A 300 -8.28 -10.37 -14.54
CA ALA A 300 -9.07 -11.15 -15.50
C ALA A 300 -10.08 -12.01 -14.75
#